data_AF-A0A7J5EUS0-F1
#
_entry.id   AF-A0A7J5EUS0-F1
#
_cell.length_a   1.000
_cell.length_b   1.000
_cell.length_c   1.000
_cell.angle_alpha   90.00
_cell.angle_beta   90.00
_cell.angle_gamma   90.00
#
_symmetry.space_group_name_H-M   'P 1'
#
loop_
_entity.id
_entity.type
_entity.pdbx_description
1 polymer ?
#
loop_
_entity_poly.entity_id
_entity_poly.type
_entity_poly.pdbx_seq_one_letter_code
_entity_poly.pdbx_strand_id
1 'polypeptide(L)'
;MAHVRARRAGFTLTELAVVLALIGVLTAIAFSYAGERRAGARGFADQMSGELESARLRALSTRRWHRVTVASGEAIVEQATTTGMVAPVAYEFVSRVTSPNNVRIVAVATQTYVSSIGQPAEGSGLTEEFRFAPDGSSIGRTLWISDSKDRSPYRIALFGSTGRARVYSGW
;
A
#
# COMPACT_ATOMS: atom_id res chain seq x y z
N MET A 1 -26.11 48.62 48.15
CA MET A 1 -25.29 47.73 47.30
C MET A 1 -26.19 46.66 46.71
N ALA A 2 -26.54 46.74 45.43
CA ALA A 2 -27.38 45.76 44.76
C ALA A 2 -26.50 44.81 43.93
N HIS A 3 -26.52 43.51 44.25
CA HIS A 3 -25.84 42.48 43.46
C HIS A 3 -26.64 42.20 42.18
N VAL A 4 -26.07 42.53 41.03
CA VAL A 4 -26.57 42.08 39.72
C VAL A 4 -26.23 40.60 39.57
N ARG A 5 -27.22 39.71 39.70
CA ARG A 5 -27.07 38.29 39.36
C ARG A 5 -27.09 38.15 37.84
N ALA A 6 -25.94 37.88 37.24
CA ALA A 6 -25.86 37.45 35.85
C ALA A 6 -26.60 36.11 35.69
N ARG A 7 -27.68 36.09 34.91
CA ARG A 7 -28.35 34.83 34.52
C ARG A 7 -27.37 34.04 33.64
N ARG A 8 -26.93 32.88 34.12
CA ARG A 8 -26.23 31.91 33.27
C ARG A 8 -27.24 31.40 32.24
N ALA A 9 -27.03 31.74 30.97
CA ALA A 9 -27.78 31.14 29.86
C ALA A 9 -27.32 29.68 29.72
N GLY A 10 -28.19 28.75 30.09
CA GLY A 10 -27.99 27.32 29.80
C GLY A 10 -28.48 27.01 28.39
N PHE A 11 -27.84 26.05 27.73
CA PHE A 11 -28.27 25.56 26.42
C PHE A 11 -29.65 24.91 26.51
N THR A 12 -30.53 25.24 25.57
CA THR A 12 -31.84 24.59 25.45
C THR A 12 -31.70 23.17 24.88
N LEU A 13 -32.64 22.28 25.20
CA LEU A 13 -32.66 20.92 24.62
C LEU A 13 -32.72 20.95 23.08
N THR A 14 -33.40 21.94 22.52
CA THR A 14 -33.49 22.15 21.07
C THR A 14 -32.15 22.57 20.47
N GLU A 15 -31.41 23.48 21.10
CA GLU A 15 -30.06 23.84 20.64
C GLU A 15 -29.11 22.65 20.70
N LEU A 16 -29.17 21.84 21.76
CA LEU A 16 -28.37 20.61 21.86
C LEU A 16 -28.69 19.65 20.71
N ALA A 17 -29.97 19.43 20.42
CA ALA A 17 -30.40 18.55 19.34
C ALA A 17 -29.92 19.04 17.96
N VAL A 18 -29.99 20.35 17.71
CA VAL A 18 -29.50 20.97 16.47
C VAL A 18 -27.98 20.83 16.35
N VAL A 19 -27.23 21.06 17.42
CA VAL A 19 -25.77 20.89 17.42
C VAL A 19 -25.38 19.44 17.13
N LEU A 20 -26.05 18.47 17.75
CA LEU A 20 -25.80 17.05 17.48
C LEU A 20 -26.12 16.66 16.03
N ALA A 21 -27.21 17.18 15.47
CA ALA A 21 -27.56 16.97 14.06
C ALA A 21 -26.49 17.57 13.12
N LEU A 22 -26.01 18.78 13.40
CA LEU A 22 -24.94 19.41 12.63
C LEU A 22 -23.62 18.62 12.72
N ILE A 23 -23.25 18.13 13.91
CA ILE A 23 -22.07 17.27 14.08
C ILE A 23 -22.22 15.99 13.24
N GLY A 24 -23.39 15.36 13.24
CA GLY A 24 -23.66 14.17 12.43
C GLY A 24 -23.49 14.43 10.93
N VAL A 25 -24.05 15.52 10.42
CA VAL A 25 -23.90 15.93 9.02
C VAL A 25 -22.44 16.23 8.66
N LEU A 26 -21.75 17.01 9.50
CA LEU A 26 -20.34 17.34 9.28
C LEU A 26 -19.45 16.10 9.31
N THR A 27 -19.76 15.13 10.17
CA THR A 27 -19.03 13.86 10.28
C THR A 27 -19.24 12.99 9.05
N ALA A 28 -20.49 12.88 8.55
CA ALA A 28 -20.79 12.16 7.31
C ALA A 28 -20.07 12.76 6.09
N ILE A 29 -20.04 14.09 6.00
CA ILE A 29 -19.30 14.81 4.95
C ILE A 29 -17.79 14.58 5.11
N ALA A 30 -17.26 14.69 6.32
CA ALA A 30 -15.84 14.47 6.60
C ALA A 30 -15.38 13.06 6.19
N PHE A 31 -16.18 12.02 6.44
CA PHE A 31 -15.88 10.66 6.00
C PHE A 31 -15.94 10.49 4.47
N SER A 32 -16.89 11.15 3.80
CA SER A 32 -16.94 11.12 2.32
C SER A 32 -15.70 11.76 1.69
N TYR A 33 -15.26 12.92 2.19
CA TYR A 33 -14.07 13.61 1.65
C TYR A 33 -12.73 13.00 2.13
N ALA A 34 -12.69 12.37 3.31
CA ALA A 34 -11.51 11.66 3.79
C ALA A 34 -11.23 10.38 2.98
N GLY A 35 -12.26 9.72 2.45
CA GLY A 35 -12.11 8.58 1.56
C GLY A 35 -11.47 8.93 0.20
N GLU A 36 -11.66 10.16 -0.29
CA GLU A 36 -11.15 10.62 -1.59
C GLU A 36 -9.77 11.28 -1.52
N ARG A 37 -9.34 11.77 -0.36
CA ARG A 37 -8.01 12.36 -0.19
C ARG A 37 -7.00 11.29 0.27
N ARG A 38 -6.17 10.81 -0.69
CA ARG A 38 -4.76 10.35 -0.52
C ARG A 38 -4.42 8.85 -0.58
N ALA A 39 -5.15 8.02 -1.31
CA ALA A 39 -4.59 6.75 -1.82
C ALA A 39 -4.24 6.86 -3.31
N GLY A 40 -3.49 7.91 -3.69
CA GLY A 40 -2.98 8.05 -5.06
C GLY A 40 -1.82 7.09 -5.33
N ALA A 41 -1.34 7.03 -6.58
CA ALA A 41 -0.29 6.09 -6.99
C ALA A 41 0.96 6.11 -6.09
N ARG A 42 1.33 7.26 -5.52
CA ARG A 42 2.41 7.37 -4.54
C ARG A 42 2.15 6.59 -3.25
N GLY A 43 0.97 6.81 -2.65
CA GLY A 43 0.62 6.16 -1.39
C GLY A 43 0.53 4.64 -1.56
N PHE A 44 0.00 4.18 -2.69
CA PHE A 44 0.00 2.78 -3.04
C PHE A 44 1.42 2.24 -3.29
N ALA A 45 2.30 3.00 -3.94
CA ALA A 45 3.70 2.62 -4.12
C ALA A 45 4.45 2.51 -2.78
N ASP A 46 4.23 3.45 -1.85
CA ASP A 46 4.80 3.41 -0.51
C ASP A 46 4.26 2.19 0.28
N GLN A 47 2.96 1.91 0.19
CA GLN A 47 2.34 0.72 0.79
C GLN A 47 2.94 -0.58 0.23
N MET A 48 3.05 -0.69 -1.10
CA MET A 48 3.65 -1.85 -1.76
C MET A 48 5.12 -2.03 -1.38
N SER A 49 5.90 -0.95 -1.28
CA SER A 49 7.28 -1.01 -0.79
C SER A 49 7.34 -1.48 0.66
N GLY A 50 6.39 -1.06 1.51
CA GLY A 50 6.25 -1.55 2.88
C GLY A 50 5.90 -3.03 2.96
N GLU A 51 5.02 -3.51 2.07
CA GLU A 51 4.65 -4.94 2.02
C GLU A 51 5.82 -5.81 1.57
N LEU A 52 6.63 -5.35 0.61
CA LEU A 52 7.86 -6.03 0.19
C LEU A 52 8.87 -6.12 1.35
N GLU A 53 9.08 -5.04 2.11
CA GLU A 53 9.95 -5.09 3.30
C GLU A 53 9.37 -5.99 4.38
N SER A 54 8.05 -5.97 4.59
CA SER A 54 7.36 -6.87 5.52
C SER A 54 7.53 -8.35 5.12
N ALA A 55 7.41 -8.68 3.84
CA ALA A 55 7.67 -10.02 3.32
C ALA A 55 9.14 -10.45 3.55
N ARG A 56 10.10 -9.53 3.35
CA ARG A 56 11.53 -9.75 3.66
C ARG A 56 11.76 -10.04 5.14
N LEU A 57 11.20 -9.21 6.03
CA LEU A 57 11.33 -9.39 7.48
C LEU A 57 10.67 -10.68 7.97
N ARG A 58 9.53 -11.07 7.38
CA ARG A 58 8.89 -12.36 7.66
C ARG A 58 9.73 -13.54 7.16
N ALA A 59 10.38 -13.42 6.01
CA ALA A 59 11.29 -14.46 5.53
C ALA A 59 12.45 -14.70 6.49
N LEU A 60 13.05 -13.61 7.00
CA LEU A 60 14.10 -13.65 8.01
C LEU A 60 13.63 -14.26 9.34
N SER A 61 12.46 -13.86 9.85
CA SER A 61 11.99 -14.29 11.17
C SER A 61 11.49 -15.73 11.19
N THR A 62 10.76 -16.14 10.16
CA THR A 62 10.16 -17.48 10.07
C THR A 62 11.12 -18.52 9.50
N ARG A 63 12.24 -18.06 8.92
CA ARG A 63 13.17 -18.87 8.13
C ARG A 63 12.49 -19.64 6.99
N ARG A 64 11.42 -19.08 6.44
CA ARG A 64 10.69 -19.61 5.28
C ARG A 64 10.75 -18.63 4.13
N TRP A 65 10.78 -19.15 2.92
CA TRP A 65 10.65 -18.33 1.73
C TRP A 65 9.31 -17.58 1.75
N HIS A 66 9.32 -16.33 1.31
CA HIS A 66 8.12 -15.55 1.07
C HIS A 66 8.07 -15.13 -0.39
N ARG A 67 6.88 -15.03 -0.96
CA ARG A 67 6.68 -14.46 -2.28
C ARG A 67 5.56 -13.45 -2.29
N VAL A 68 5.70 -12.44 -3.13
CA VAL A 68 4.65 -11.48 -3.45
C VAL A 68 4.36 -11.61 -4.94
N THR A 69 3.16 -12.05 -5.26
CA THR A 69 2.65 -12.19 -6.63
C THR A 69 1.73 -11.01 -6.90
N VAL A 70 1.94 -10.30 -7.99
CA VAL A 70 1.11 -9.14 -8.34
C VAL A 70 0.16 -9.47 -9.47
N ALA A 71 -0.92 -8.72 -9.56
CA ALA A 71 -1.84 -8.67 -10.69
C ALA A 71 -2.15 -7.19 -10.95
N SER A 72 -2.94 -6.89 -11.98
CA SER A 72 -3.23 -5.49 -12.34
C SER A 72 -3.89 -4.68 -11.21
N GLY A 73 -4.62 -5.35 -10.30
CA GLY A 73 -5.35 -4.71 -9.21
C GLY A 73 -5.13 -5.28 -7.80
N GLU A 74 -4.23 -6.25 -7.63
CA GLU A 74 -3.92 -6.79 -6.31
C GLU A 74 -2.49 -7.32 -6.22
N ALA A 75 -2.00 -7.49 -5.00
CA ALA A 75 -0.81 -8.23 -4.67
C ALA A 75 -1.15 -9.25 -3.58
N ILE A 76 -0.70 -10.48 -3.77
CA ILE A 76 -0.91 -11.59 -2.85
C ILE A 76 0.45 -11.94 -2.25
N VAL A 77 0.50 -12.02 -0.92
CA VAL A 77 1.68 -12.44 -0.18
C VAL A 77 1.46 -13.84 0.33
N GLU A 78 2.44 -14.70 0.05
CA GLU A 78 2.42 -16.10 0.42
C GLU A 78 3.74 -16.49 1.08
N GLN A 79 3.67 -17.48 1.95
CA GLN A 79 4.80 -18.04 2.68
C GLN A 79 4.98 -19.51 2.32
N ALA A 80 6.21 -20.00 2.26
CA ALA A 80 6.45 -21.42 2.03
C ALA A 80 5.94 -22.28 3.19
N THR A 81 5.48 -23.49 2.88
CA THR A 81 5.05 -24.46 3.91
C THR A 81 6.24 -25.08 4.64
N THR A 82 7.45 -25.02 4.07
CA THR A 82 8.68 -25.57 4.62
C THR A 82 9.68 -24.48 5.03
N THR A 83 10.49 -24.76 6.04
CA THR A 83 11.63 -23.91 6.45
C THR A 83 12.89 -24.26 5.67
N GLY A 84 13.83 -23.29 5.62
CA GLY A 84 15.16 -23.48 5.04
C GLY A 84 15.35 -22.88 3.65
N MET A 85 16.58 -22.97 3.17
CA MET A 85 17.05 -22.28 1.95
C MET A 85 16.74 -22.99 0.64
N VAL A 86 16.28 -24.25 0.69
CA VAL A 86 15.86 -24.97 -0.51
C VAL A 86 14.63 -24.29 -1.10
N ALA A 87 14.62 -24.08 -2.41
CA ALA A 87 13.49 -23.46 -3.09
C ALA A 87 12.21 -24.30 -2.84
N PRO A 88 11.13 -23.68 -2.33
CA PRO A 88 9.93 -24.39 -1.93
C PRO A 88 9.07 -24.74 -3.14
N VAL A 89 8.25 -25.79 -2.99
CA VAL A 89 7.28 -26.24 -4.00
C VAL A 89 5.82 -25.88 -3.66
N ALA A 90 5.57 -25.46 -2.41
CA ALA A 90 4.23 -25.15 -1.91
C ALA A 90 4.26 -23.90 -1.02
N TYR A 91 3.20 -23.11 -1.13
CA TYR A 91 3.01 -21.85 -0.45
C TYR A 91 1.61 -21.78 0.17
N GLU A 92 1.50 -21.05 1.27
CA GLU A 92 0.26 -20.74 1.99
C GLU A 92 0.01 -19.23 1.99
N PHE A 93 -1.27 -18.83 1.93
CA PHE A 93 -1.67 -17.44 1.92
C PHE A 93 -1.35 -16.74 3.24
N VAL A 94 -0.81 -15.53 3.18
CA VAL A 94 -0.52 -14.71 4.34
C VAL A 94 -1.34 -13.42 4.35
N SER A 95 -1.29 -12.65 3.26
CA SER A 95 -1.97 -11.37 3.17
C SER A 95 -2.28 -10.98 1.72
N ARG A 96 -3.19 -10.02 1.56
CA ARG A 96 -3.53 -9.42 0.27
C ARG A 96 -3.51 -7.90 0.38
N VAL A 97 -3.00 -7.25 -0.65
CA VAL A 97 -3.04 -5.80 -0.84
C VAL A 97 -3.81 -5.51 -2.12
N THR A 98 -4.93 -4.79 -2.02
CA THR A 98 -5.75 -4.42 -3.19
C THR A 98 -5.40 -3.01 -3.65
N SER A 99 -5.35 -2.79 -4.96
CA SER A 99 -5.15 -1.46 -5.51
C SER A 99 -6.40 -0.59 -5.31
N PRO A 100 -6.24 0.69 -4.93
CA PRO A 100 -7.34 1.66 -4.97
C PRO A 100 -7.95 1.79 -6.37
N ASN A 101 -9.23 2.19 -6.46
CA ASN A 101 -9.98 2.27 -7.73
C ASN A 101 -9.31 3.10 -8.86
N ASN A 102 -8.44 4.06 -8.51
CA ASN A 102 -7.75 4.92 -9.48
C ASN A 102 -6.28 4.55 -9.68
N VAL A 103 -5.77 3.53 -8.98
CA VAL A 103 -4.36 3.13 -9.08
C VAL A 103 -4.31 1.74 -9.71
N ARG A 104 -3.41 1.54 -10.65
CA ARG A 104 -3.16 0.22 -11.25
C ARG A 104 -1.70 -0.13 -11.22
N ILE A 105 -1.44 -1.42 -11.12
CA ILE A 105 -0.12 -1.99 -11.39
C ILE A 105 0.02 -2.11 -12.91
N VAL A 106 1.02 -1.43 -13.45
CA VAL A 106 1.21 -1.31 -14.91
C VAL A 106 1.99 -2.50 -15.45
N ALA A 107 3.11 -2.84 -14.82
CA ALA A 107 4.01 -3.89 -15.29
C ALA A 107 4.96 -4.35 -14.18
N VAL A 108 5.61 -5.48 -14.39
CA VAL A 108 6.77 -5.96 -13.62
C VAL A 108 7.90 -6.32 -14.59
N ALA A 109 9.12 -5.99 -14.23
CA ALA A 109 10.33 -6.45 -14.92
C ALA A 109 11.13 -7.42 -14.06
N THR A 110 11.85 -8.30 -14.75
CA THR A 110 12.85 -9.23 -14.19
C THR A 110 14.19 -8.55 -13.86
N GLN A 111 14.29 -7.24 -14.09
CA GLN A 111 15.47 -6.42 -13.80
C GLN A 111 15.13 -5.29 -12.81
N THR A 112 16.15 -4.83 -12.08
CA THR A 112 16.06 -3.69 -11.16
C THR A 112 16.41 -2.39 -11.90
N TYR A 113 15.43 -1.50 -12.09
CA TYR A 113 15.61 -0.21 -12.75
C TYR A 113 15.59 0.93 -11.72
N VAL A 114 16.75 1.56 -11.53
CA VAL A 114 16.89 2.74 -10.67
C VAL A 114 16.77 4.06 -11.45
N SER A 115 16.99 4.01 -12.75
CA SER A 115 16.81 5.10 -13.71
C SER A 115 15.53 4.93 -14.51
N SER A 116 15.06 6.00 -15.14
CA SER A 116 13.91 5.92 -16.02
C SER A 116 14.24 5.21 -17.33
N ILE A 117 13.32 4.36 -17.79
CA ILE A 117 13.47 3.58 -19.03
C ILE A 117 12.35 3.80 -20.06
N GLY A 118 11.49 4.80 -19.83
CA GLY A 118 10.27 5.00 -20.60
C GLY A 118 9.12 4.08 -20.15
N GLN A 119 7.93 4.33 -20.68
CA GLN A 119 6.72 3.62 -20.23
C GLN A 119 6.77 2.13 -20.61
N PRO A 120 6.66 1.20 -19.65
CA PRO A 120 6.59 -0.22 -19.94
C PRO A 120 5.25 -0.57 -20.60
N ALA A 121 5.24 -1.66 -21.38
CA ALA A 121 4.02 -2.21 -21.94
C ALA A 121 3.06 -2.63 -20.82
N GLU A 122 1.82 -2.15 -20.88
CA GLU A 122 0.82 -2.45 -19.84
C GLU A 122 0.53 -3.95 -19.79
N GLY A 123 0.46 -4.50 -18.58
CA GLY A 123 0.25 -5.93 -18.33
C GLY A 123 1.51 -6.79 -18.46
N SER A 124 2.65 -6.22 -18.88
CA SER A 124 3.90 -6.97 -19.02
C SER A 124 4.38 -7.51 -17.68
N GLY A 125 4.67 -8.81 -17.61
CA GLY A 125 5.31 -9.45 -16.46
C GLY A 125 4.45 -9.52 -15.20
N LEU A 126 3.13 -9.29 -15.25
CA LEU A 126 2.30 -9.37 -14.04
C LEU A 126 2.34 -10.76 -13.37
N THR A 127 2.69 -11.82 -14.08
CA THR A 127 2.87 -13.17 -13.49
C THR A 127 4.18 -13.34 -12.71
N GLU A 128 5.06 -12.34 -12.72
CA GLU A 128 6.35 -12.39 -12.05
C GLU A 128 6.22 -12.23 -10.54
N GLU A 129 6.96 -13.05 -9.81
CA GLU A 129 6.92 -13.09 -8.35
C GLU A 129 8.16 -12.40 -7.73
N PHE A 130 7.93 -11.51 -6.75
CA PHE A 130 8.99 -11.02 -5.88
C PHE A 130 9.26 -12.07 -4.80
N ARG A 131 10.42 -12.72 -4.82
CA ARG A 131 10.75 -13.80 -3.87
C ARG A 131 11.78 -13.34 -2.85
N PHE A 132 11.56 -13.68 -1.59
CA PHE A 132 12.44 -13.40 -0.47
C PHE A 132 12.90 -14.70 0.15
N ALA A 133 14.21 -14.90 0.18
CA ALA A 133 14.82 -16.06 0.80
C ALA A 133 14.94 -15.85 2.33
N PRO A 134 15.04 -16.94 3.11
CA PRO A 134 15.24 -16.88 4.57
C PRO A 134 16.47 -16.09 5.06
N ASP A 135 17.44 -15.82 4.20
CA ASP A 135 18.62 -14.99 4.48
C ASP A 135 18.40 -13.49 4.21
N GLY A 136 17.19 -13.12 3.77
CA GLY A 136 16.81 -11.73 3.46
C GLY A 136 17.22 -11.27 2.06
N SER A 137 17.84 -12.14 1.26
CA SER A 137 18.09 -11.90 -0.16
C SER A 137 16.81 -12.06 -0.99
N SER A 138 16.86 -11.58 -2.23
CA SER A 138 15.74 -11.59 -3.16
C SER A 138 16.21 -11.71 -4.61
N ILE A 139 15.25 -11.73 -5.54
CA ILE A 139 15.49 -11.61 -6.97
C ILE A 139 15.23 -10.15 -7.37
N GLY A 140 16.20 -9.53 -8.04
CA GLY A 140 16.09 -8.14 -8.46
C GLY A 140 14.94 -7.95 -9.45
N ARG A 141 14.03 -7.00 -9.18
CA ARG A 141 12.83 -6.76 -9.99
C ARG A 141 12.39 -5.31 -9.89
N THR A 142 11.53 -4.88 -10.82
CA THR A 142 10.89 -3.55 -10.78
C THR A 142 9.40 -3.67 -10.96
N LEU A 143 8.62 -3.01 -10.11
CA LEU A 143 7.17 -2.86 -10.22
C LEU A 143 6.84 -1.45 -10.70
N TRP A 144 5.97 -1.30 -11.68
CA TRP A 144 5.43 0.01 -12.07
C TRP A 144 3.99 0.18 -11.63
N ILE A 145 3.70 1.35 -11.09
CA ILE A 145 2.39 1.76 -10.60
C ILE A 145 2.04 3.09 -11.25
N SER A 146 0.80 3.25 -11.68
CA SER A 146 0.32 4.52 -12.23
C SER A 146 -1.11 4.80 -11.81
N ASP A 147 -1.44 6.09 -11.71
CA ASP A 147 -2.80 6.56 -11.49
C ASP A 147 -3.55 6.65 -12.84
N SER A 148 -4.83 6.33 -12.87
CA SER A 148 -5.68 6.49 -14.06
C SER A 148 -5.98 7.96 -14.36
N LYS A 149 -6.01 8.83 -13.33
CA LYS A 149 -6.35 10.25 -13.45
C LYS A 149 -5.15 11.10 -13.82
N ASP A 150 -4.08 11.04 -13.03
CA ASP A 150 -2.92 11.93 -13.16
C ASP A 150 -1.75 11.31 -13.94
N ARG A 151 -1.86 10.01 -14.28
CA ARG A 151 -0.81 9.20 -14.92
C ARG A 151 0.56 9.28 -14.25
N SER A 152 0.63 9.75 -13.01
CA SER A 152 1.88 9.90 -12.25
C SER A 152 2.50 8.51 -12.03
N PRO A 153 3.59 8.17 -12.72
CA PRO A 153 4.16 6.85 -12.64
C PRO A 153 5.15 6.79 -11.48
N TYR A 154 5.10 5.67 -10.77
CA TYR A 154 6.05 5.31 -9.74
C TYR A 154 6.63 3.95 -10.08
N ARG A 155 7.93 3.78 -9.82
CA ARG A 155 8.61 2.49 -9.94
C ARG A 155 9.13 2.07 -8.57
N ILE A 156 8.95 0.81 -8.23
CA ILE A 156 9.51 0.20 -7.03
C ILE A 156 10.62 -0.73 -7.48
N ALA A 157 11.87 -0.37 -7.18
CA ALA A 157 13.04 -1.17 -7.49
C ALA A 157 13.38 -2.08 -6.29
N LEU A 158 13.34 -3.39 -6.50
CA LEU A 158 13.78 -4.40 -5.55
C LEU A 158 15.21 -4.82 -5.86
N PHE A 159 16.11 -4.73 -4.88
CA PHE A 159 17.52 -5.09 -5.03
C PHE A 159 17.75 -6.55 -4.61
N GLY A 160 18.16 -7.40 -5.55
CA GLY A 160 18.29 -8.84 -5.30
C GLY A 160 19.22 -9.20 -4.14
N SER A 161 20.42 -8.61 -4.08
CA SER A 161 21.41 -8.94 -3.03
C SER A 161 20.99 -8.57 -1.60
N THR A 162 20.05 -7.62 -1.44
CA THR A 162 19.65 -7.11 -0.11
C THR A 162 18.18 -7.33 0.21
N GLY A 163 17.37 -7.69 -0.78
CA GLY A 163 15.91 -7.75 -0.68
C GLY A 163 15.25 -6.41 -0.37
N ARG A 164 15.96 -5.28 -0.43
CA ARG A 164 15.39 -3.97 -0.11
C ARG A 164 14.58 -3.43 -1.27
N ALA A 165 13.40 -2.88 -1.00
CA ALA A 165 12.60 -2.14 -1.97
C ALA A 165 12.83 -0.63 -1.83
N ARG A 166 12.83 0.10 -2.95
CA ARG A 166 12.84 1.57 -2.97
C ARG A 166 11.89 2.12 -4.03
N VAL A 167 11.17 3.16 -3.67
CA VAL A 167 10.25 3.88 -4.56
C VAL A 167 10.99 5.02 -5.27
N TYR A 168 10.78 5.13 -6.57
CA TYR A 168 11.22 6.24 -7.40
C TYR A 168 10.03 6.81 -8.16
N SER A 169 10.07 8.12 -8.44
CA SER A 169 9.14 8.76 -9.36
C SER A 169 9.57 8.54 -10.81
N GLY A 170 8.59 8.54 -11.70
CA GLY A 170 8.79 8.29 -13.13
C GLY A 170 8.67 6.81 -13.48
N TRP A 171 8.57 6.57 -14.78
CA TRP A 171 8.79 5.25 -15.37
C TRP A 171 10.20 4.78 -15.11
#